data_AF-A0A3B8JFC8-F1
#
_entry.id   AF-A0A3B8JFC8-F1
#
_cell.length_a   1.000
_cell.length_b   1.000
_cell.length_c   1.000
_cell.angle_alpha   90.00
_cell.angle_beta   90.00
_cell.angle_gamma   90.00
#
_symmetry.space_group_name_H-M   'P 1'
#
loop_
_entity.id
_entity.type
_entity.pdbx_description
1 polymer ?
#
loop_
_entity_poly.entity_id
_entity_poly.type
_entity_poly.pdbx_seq_one_letter_code
_entity_poly.pdbx_strand_id
1 'polypeptide(L)'
;MFQKLSYLPHIEYLIIDVNLNIIEVSSNVQKFIDYPDEVVPGKNIYLVFPELIGYEDILLTIIQGKYDCLQLKGIGRFKTQNEPLYLDIYALNTFCEKTLVNQLIIFLEDVTERMVMNQKLVQVTNNITLLLEPINSGNELL
;
A
#
# COMPACT_ATOMS: atom_id res chain seq x y z
N MET A 1 -11.05 17.15 7.24
CA MET A 1 -11.43 17.02 5.81
C MET A 1 -11.43 15.55 5.36
N PHE A 2 -10.46 14.73 5.80
CA PHE A 2 -10.30 13.35 5.34
C PHE A 2 -11.02 12.25 6.15
N GLN A 3 -11.63 12.58 7.30
CA GLN A 3 -12.43 11.64 8.09
C GLN A 3 -13.53 10.92 7.29
N LYS A 4 -14.01 11.53 6.20
CA LYS A 4 -15.01 10.89 5.33
C LYS A 4 -14.45 9.71 4.53
N LEU A 5 -13.13 9.64 4.32
CA LEU A 5 -12.49 8.53 3.61
C LEU A 5 -12.47 7.25 4.46
N SER A 6 -12.55 7.37 5.78
CA SER A 6 -12.71 6.24 6.70
C SER A 6 -14.05 5.49 6.55
N TYR A 7 -15.01 6.03 5.78
CA TYR A 7 -16.24 5.32 5.39
C TYR A 7 -16.06 4.44 4.15
N LEU A 8 -14.92 4.54 3.44
CA LEU A 8 -14.59 3.62 2.36
C LEU A 8 -13.98 2.36 2.99
N PRO A 9 -14.58 1.17 2.80
CA PRO A 9 -14.25 -0.03 3.56
C PRO A 9 -12.78 -0.47 3.42
N HIS A 10 -12.14 -0.10 2.31
CA HIS A 10 -10.79 -0.53 1.94
C HIS A 10 -9.74 0.56 2.07
N ILE A 11 -10.10 1.80 2.45
CA ILE A 11 -9.12 2.91 2.48
C ILE A 11 -8.99 3.45 3.89
N GLU A 12 -7.76 3.47 4.38
CA GLU A 12 -7.38 4.18 5.60
C GLU A 12 -6.31 5.22 5.27
N TYR A 13 -6.10 6.15 6.19
CA TYR A 13 -5.09 7.19 6.02
C TYR A 13 -4.31 7.47 7.30
N LEU A 14 -3.16 8.09 7.12
CA LEU A 14 -2.41 8.76 8.18
C LEU A 14 -1.81 10.05 7.62
N ILE A 15 -1.53 11.01 8.50
CA ILE A 15 -0.90 12.28 8.15
C ILE A 15 0.46 12.33 8.85
N ILE A 16 1.50 12.73 8.12
CA ILE A 16 2.85 12.90 8.66
C ILE A 16 3.37 14.32 8.44
N ASP A 17 4.24 14.75 9.36
CA ASP A 17 4.91 16.04 9.31
C ASP A 17 6.12 16.02 8.36
N VAL A 18 6.79 17.17 8.26
CA VAL A 18 8.00 17.34 7.44
C VAL A 18 9.20 16.52 7.90
N ASN A 19 9.19 16.06 9.16
CA ASN A 19 10.19 15.18 9.73
C ASN A 19 9.78 13.69 9.61
N LEU A 20 8.70 13.42 8.86
CA LEU A 20 8.15 12.10 8.62
C LEU A 20 7.63 11.42 9.90
N ASN A 21 7.21 12.21 10.88
CA ASN A 21 6.56 11.74 12.09
C ASN A 21 5.04 11.77 11.92
N ILE A 22 4.37 10.76 12.45
CA ILE A 22 2.92 10.63 12.42
C ILE A 22 2.28 11.77 13.25
N ILE A 23 1.31 12.47 12.66
CA ILE A 23 0.51 13.50 13.32
C ILE A 23 -0.87 12.95 13.64
N GLU A 24 -1.51 12.32 12.65
CA GLU A 24 -2.88 11.84 12.72
C GLU A 24 -2.98 10.47 12.06
N VAL A 25 -3.85 9.63 12.60
CA VAL A 25 -4.16 8.31 12.03
C VAL A 25 -5.67 8.12 11.98
N SER A 26 -6.13 7.43 10.95
CA SER A 26 -7.51 6.95 10.84
C SER A 26 -7.79 5.78 11.79
N SER A 27 -9.06 5.55 12.10
CA SER A 27 -9.49 4.66 13.17
C SER A 27 -9.09 3.20 12.99
N ASN A 28 -9.01 2.70 11.74
CA ASN A 28 -8.67 1.29 11.51
C ASN A 28 -7.33 1.10 10.82
N VAL A 29 -6.45 2.10 10.83
CA VAL A 29 -5.11 2.00 10.21
C VAL A 29 -4.32 0.78 10.71
N GLN A 30 -4.56 0.37 11.96
CA GLN A 30 -3.93 -0.77 12.62
C GLN A 30 -4.12 -2.10 11.87
N LYS A 31 -5.22 -2.23 11.09
CA LYS A 31 -5.48 -3.44 10.28
C LYS A 31 -4.37 -3.67 9.24
N PHE A 32 -3.75 -2.59 8.78
CA PHE A 32 -2.70 -2.62 7.78
C PHE A 32 -1.30 -2.87 8.34
N ILE A 33 -1.13 -2.92 9.66
CA ILE A 33 0.19 -2.77 10.28
C ILE A 33 0.59 -4.03 11.06
N ASP A 34 1.84 -4.45 10.89
CA ASP A 34 2.40 -5.64 11.55
C ASP A 34 2.50 -5.47 13.07
N TYR A 35 2.87 -4.27 13.52
CA TYR A 35 2.95 -3.88 14.93
C TYR A 35 2.01 -2.70 15.23
N PRO A 36 0.73 -2.94 15.57
CA PRO A 36 -0.26 -1.88 15.80
C PRO A 36 0.13 -0.84 16.86
N ASP A 37 0.93 -1.24 17.85
CA ASP A 37 1.37 -0.38 18.95
C ASP A 37 2.36 0.72 18.52
N GLU A 38 3.01 0.56 17.36
CA GLU A 38 3.95 1.54 16.82
C GLU A 38 3.25 2.68 16.03
N VAL A 39 1.94 2.58 15.84
CA VAL A 39 1.14 3.47 14.99
C VAL A 39 0.53 4.59 15.81
N VAL A 40 1.39 5.39 16.42
CA VAL A 40 0.99 6.46 17.33
C VAL A 40 1.57 7.80 16.90
N PRO A 41 0.87 8.93 17.15
CA PRO A 41 1.42 10.25 16.87
C PRO A 41 2.79 10.47 17.52
N GLY A 42 3.70 11.10 16.79
CA GLY A 42 5.08 11.36 17.18
C GLY A 42 6.08 10.27 16.81
N LYS A 43 5.63 9.07 16.41
CA LYS A 43 6.52 8.02 15.89
C LYS A 43 6.88 8.27 14.44
N ASN A 44 8.08 7.85 14.05
CA ASN A 44 8.56 7.95 12.69
C ASN A 44 7.87 6.91 11.78
N ILE A 45 7.50 7.30 10.57
CA ILE A 45 6.75 6.47 9.64
C ILE A 45 7.49 5.18 9.23
N TYR A 46 8.83 5.17 9.23
CA TYR A 46 9.63 4.01 8.81
C TYR A 46 9.54 2.83 9.77
N LEU A 47 9.14 3.06 11.03
CA LEU A 47 8.86 1.98 11.98
C LEU A 47 7.59 1.22 11.62
N VAL A 48 6.68 1.89 10.90
CA VAL A 48 5.35 1.39 10.56
C VAL A 48 5.30 0.88 9.11
N PHE A 49 6.00 1.58 8.21
CA PHE A 49 6.12 1.28 6.79
C PHE A 49 7.59 1.28 6.38
N PRO A 50 8.34 0.20 6.67
CA PRO A 50 9.72 0.07 6.20
C PRO A 50 9.82 0.10 4.67
N GLU A 51 8.74 -0.14 3.94
CA GLU A 51 8.65 -0.05 2.48
C GLU A 51 8.87 1.38 1.95
N LEU A 52 8.78 2.39 2.81
CA LEU A 52 9.07 3.79 2.44
C LEU A 52 10.56 4.14 2.54
N ILE A 53 11.40 3.26 3.11
CA ILE A 53 12.84 3.46 3.17
C ILE A 53 13.40 3.48 1.73
N GLY A 54 14.23 4.48 1.42
CA GLY A 54 14.73 4.74 0.06
C GLY A 54 13.88 5.72 -0.74
N TYR A 55 12.74 6.18 -0.21
CA TYR A 55 11.89 7.21 -0.83
C TYR A 55 11.95 8.56 -0.10
N GLU A 56 12.91 8.78 0.79
CA GLU A 56 13.06 9.97 1.64
C GLU A 56 12.99 11.27 0.81
N ASP A 57 13.82 11.37 -0.21
CA ASP A 57 13.92 12.57 -1.06
C ASP A 57 12.62 12.81 -1.86
N ILE A 58 11.95 11.74 -2.27
CA ILE A 58 10.68 11.82 -3.01
C ILE A 58 9.58 12.33 -2.08
N LEU A 59 9.48 11.80 -0.86
CA LEU A 59 8.51 12.26 0.14
C LEU A 59 8.72 13.75 0.45
N LEU A 60 9.96 14.19 0.65
CA LEU A 60 10.29 15.59 0.86
C LEU A 60 9.93 16.47 -0.36
N THR A 61 10.17 15.96 -1.58
CA THR A 61 9.82 16.67 -2.82
C THR A 61 8.29 16.81 -2.98
N ILE A 62 7.52 15.81 -2.56
CA ILE A 62 6.05 15.87 -2.51
C ILE A 62 5.59 16.90 -1.47
N ILE A 63 6.16 16.93 -0.26
CA ILE A 63 5.87 17.96 0.77
C ILE A 63 6.11 19.38 0.21
N GLN A 64 7.14 19.56 -0.61
CA GLN A 64 7.45 20.84 -1.24
C GLN A 64 6.53 21.19 -2.41
N GLY A 65 5.62 20.29 -2.81
CA GLY A 65 4.70 20.48 -3.93
C GLY A 65 5.38 20.39 -5.30
N LYS A 66 6.57 19.79 -5.37
CA LYS A 66 7.35 19.63 -6.61
C LYS A 66 7.11 18.30 -7.31
N TYR A 67 6.46 17.36 -6.64
CA TYR A 67 6.12 16.05 -7.15
C TYR A 67 4.70 15.70 -6.69
N ASP A 68 3.89 15.15 -7.60
CA ASP A 68 2.44 15.06 -7.37
C ASP A 68 2.08 13.98 -6.35
N CYS A 69 2.63 12.78 -6.51
CA CYS A 69 2.38 11.66 -5.62
C CYS A 69 3.40 10.54 -5.75
N LEU A 70 3.61 9.80 -4.66
CA LEU A 70 4.29 8.50 -4.67
C LEU A 70 3.23 7.40 -4.64
N GLN A 71 3.44 6.33 -5.40
CA GLN A 71 2.57 5.15 -5.40
C GLN A 71 3.42 3.89 -5.27
N LEU A 72 3.18 3.10 -4.23
CA LEU A 72 3.72 1.76 -4.08
C LEU A 72 2.55 0.78 -4.14
N LYS A 73 2.61 -0.20 -5.04
CA LYS A 73 1.48 -1.10 -5.32
C LYS A 73 1.80 -2.55 -5.02
N GLY A 74 0.81 -3.29 -4.55
CA GLY A 74 0.87 -4.73 -4.33
C GLY A 74 1.83 -5.12 -3.22
N ILE A 75 2.02 -4.27 -2.21
CA ILE A 75 2.84 -4.60 -1.05
C ILE A 75 2.16 -5.72 -0.27
N GLY A 76 2.82 -6.87 -0.18
CA GLY A 76 2.32 -8.03 0.56
C GLY A 76 2.78 -8.00 2.02
N ARG A 77 1.83 -8.11 2.94
CA ARG A 77 2.07 -8.34 4.37
C ARG A 77 1.49 -9.70 4.74
N PHE A 78 2.32 -10.54 5.35
CA PHE A 78 1.99 -11.93 5.65
C PHE A 78 2.10 -12.17 7.15
N LYS A 79 1.07 -11.77 7.91
CA LYS A 79 1.01 -12.02 9.36
C LYS A 79 0.98 -13.52 9.67
N THR A 80 0.29 -14.30 8.83
CA THR A 80 0.32 -15.77 8.83
C THR A 80 0.23 -16.28 7.39
N GLN A 81 0.69 -17.52 7.13
CA GLN A 81 0.70 -18.10 5.77
C GLN A 81 -0.69 -18.16 5.11
N ASN A 82 -1.78 -18.12 5.88
CA ASN A 82 -3.15 -18.29 5.38
C ASN A 82 -3.95 -17.00 5.24
N GLU A 83 -3.41 -15.87 5.69
CA GLU A 83 -4.10 -14.57 5.66
C GLU A 83 -3.19 -13.52 5.00
N PRO A 84 -2.99 -13.60 3.67
CA PRO A 84 -2.22 -12.59 2.96
C PRO A 84 -3.01 -11.27 2.97
N LEU A 85 -2.32 -10.19 3.30
CA LEU A 85 -2.82 -8.83 3.13
C LEU A 85 -2.02 -8.18 2.00
N TYR A 86 -2.70 -7.66 1.00
CA TYR A 86 -2.07 -6.83 -0.02
C TYR A 86 -2.54 -5.40 0.14
N LEU A 87 -1.60 -4.46 0.08
CA LEU A 87 -1.91 -3.05 0.17
C LEU A 87 -1.21 -2.21 -0.90
N ASP A 88 -1.90 -1.16 -1.34
CA ASP A 88 -1.31 -0.07 -2.11
C ASP A 88 -1.12 1.13 -1.18
N ILE A 89 0.05 1.77 -1.24
CA ILE A 89 0.40 2.98 -0.49
C ILE A 89 0.47 4.16 -1.45
N TYR A 90 -0.19 5.25 -1.08
CA TYR A 90 -0.15 6.50 -1.83
C TYR A 90 0.30 7.64 -0.92
N ALA A 91 1.34 8.39 -1.29
CA ALA A 91 1.74 9.60 -0.57
C ALA A 91 1.39 10.83 -1.40
N LEU A 92 0.63 11.76 -0.83
CA LEU A 92 0.25 13.01 -1.47
C LEU A 92 0.52 14.20 -0.54
N ASN A 93 0.79 15.35 -1.15
CA ASN A 93 0.86 16.61 -0.41
C ASN A 93 -0.51 16.94 0.20
N THR A 94 -0.51 17.42 1.44
CA THR A 94 -1.66 18.07 2.05
C THR A 94 -1.25 19.32 2.80
N PHE A 95 -2.13 20.31 2.84
CA PHE A 95 -1.89 21.57 3.55
C PHE A 95 -2.77 21.65 4.79
N CYS A 96 -2.16 21.86 5.95
CA CYS A 96 -2.90 22.09 7.18
C CYS A 96 -3.18 23.59 7.34
N GLU A 97 -4.42 24.01 7.13
CA GLU A 97 -4.84 25.42 7.26
C GLU A 97 -4.62 25.98 8.66
N LYS A 98 -4.69 25.15 9.70
CA LYS A 98 -4.53 25.60 11.10
C LYS A 98 -3.09 25.96 11.45
N THR A 99 -2.14 25.18 10.94
CA THR A 99 -0.71 25.34 11.24
C THR A 99 0.06 26.00 10.10
N LEU A 100 -0.60 26.25 8.96
CA LEU A 100 -0.03 26.84 7.74
C LEU A 100 1.24 26.10 7.26
N VAL A 101 1.27 24.78 7.41
CA VAL A 101 2.39 23.94 6.97
C VAL A 101 1.94 22.87 6.00
N ASN A 102 2.81 22.57 5.05
CA ASN A 102 2.69 21.40 4.19
C ASN A 102 3.01 20.14 4.99
N GLN A 103 2.25 19.09 4.70
CA GLN A 103 2.31 17.77 5.31
C GLN A 103 2.15 16.73 4.21
N LEU A 104 2.32 15.47 4.55
CA LEU A 104 1.96 14.36 3.69
C LEU A 104 0.74 13.64 4.25
N ILE A 105 -0.20 13.33 3.37
CA ILE A 105 -1.20 12.31 3.64
C ILE A 105 -0.77 11.02 2.97
N ILE A 106 -0.73 9.95 3.75
CA ILE A 106 -0.47 8.59 3.28
C ILE A 106 -1.79 7.84 3.27
N PHE A 107 -2.23 7.37 2.11
CA PHE A 107 -3.37 6.47 1.97
C PHE A 107 -2.90 5.03 1.89
N LEU A 108 -3.69 4.15 2.49
CA LEU A 108 -3.52 2.71 2.51
C LEU A 108 -4.79 2.10 1.94
N GLU A 109 -4.69 1.44 0.79
CA GLU A 109 -5.79 0.72 0.17
C GLU A 109 -5.59 -0.78 0.38
N ASP A 110 -6.61 -1.48 0.89
CA ASP A 110 -6.67 -2.94 0.89
C ASP A 110 -7.00 -3.43 -0.52
N VAL A 111 -6.05 -4.12 -1.13
CA VAL A 111 -6.15 -4.64 -2.50
C VAL A 111 -6.10 -6.17 -2.51
N THR A 112 -6.32 -6.80 -1.36
CA THR A 112 -6.19 -8.25 -1.15
C THR A 112 -7.11 -9.03 -2.08
N GLU A 113 -8.39 -8.70 -2.11
CA GLU A 113 -9.36 -9.39 -2.97
C GLU A 113 -8.94 -9.32 -4.45
N ARG A 114 -8.55 -8.12 -4.90
CA ARG A 114 -8.08 -7.86 -6.26
C ARG A 114 -6.83 -8.68 -6.57
N MET A 115 -5.86 -8.72 -5.66
CA MET A 115 -4.62 -9.47 -5.88
C MET A 115 -4.81 -10.98 -5.84
N VAL A 116 -5.60 -11.50 -4.90
CA VAL A 116 -5.91 -12.93 -4.83
C VAL A 116 -6.65 -13.38 -6.10
N MET A 117 -7.57 -12.56 -6.61
CA MET A 117 -8.26 -12.85 -7.87
C MET A 117 -7.30 -12.86 -9.07
N ASN A 118 -6.41 -11.86 -9.18
CA ASN A 118 -5.40 -11.81 -10.23
C ASN A 118 -4.45 -13.01 -10.19
N GLN A 119 -3.99 -13.40 -9.00
CA GLN A 119 -3.12 -14.58 -8.84
C GLN A 119 -3.82 -15.87 -9.26
N LYS A 120 -5.10 -16.05 -8.92
CA LYS A 120 -5.89 -17.21 -9.39
C LYS A 120 -5.97 -17.26 -10.92
N LEU A 121 -6.18 -16.12 -11.59
CA LEU A 121 -6.22 -16.06 -13.05
C LEU A 121 -4.87 -16.40 -13.69
N VAL A 122 -3.76 -15.91 -13.13
CA VAL A 122 -2.41 -16.25 -13.57
C VAL A 122 -2.14 -17.74 -13.38
N GLN A 123 -2.50 -18.32 -12.23
CA GLN A 123 -2.34 -19.75 -11.98
C GLN A 123 -3.16 -20.61 -12.94
N VAL A 124 -4.42 -20.25 -13.21
CA VAL A 124 -5.26 -20.96 -14.18
C VAL A 124 -4.64 -20.91 -15.58
N THR A 125 -4.19 -19.74 -16.02
CA THR A 125 -3.53 -19.59 -17.33
C THR A 125 -2.28 -20.45 -17.43
N ASN A 126 -1.39 -20.39 -16.42
CA ASN A 126 -0.17 -21.19 -16.40
C ASN A 126 -0.46 -22.70 -16.39
N ASN A 127 -1.46 -23.15 -15.63
CA ASN A 127 -1.87 -24.55 -15.63
C ASN A 127 -2.39 -24.99 -17.00
N ILE A 128 -3.19 -24.15 -17.68
CA ILE A 128 -3.68 -24.44 -19.03
C ILE A 128 -2.51 -24.52 -20.03
N THR A 129 -1.55 -23.59 -19.99
CA THR A 129 -0.37 -23.64 -20.85
C THR A 129 0.40 -24.93 -20.66
N LEU A 130 0.67 -25.34 -19.41
CA LEU A 130 1.35 -26.59 -19.08
C LEU A 130 0.56 -27.86 -19.51
N LEU A 131 -0.78 -27.77 -19.55
CA LEU A 131 -1.66 -28.86 -20.01
C LEU A 131 -1.77 -28.97 -21.54
N LEU A 132 -1.47 -27.90 -22.28
CA LEU A 132 -1.53 -27.85 -23.73
C LEU A 132 -0.18 -28.19 -24.41
N GLU A 133 0.94 -27.99 -23.72
CA GLU A 133 2.28 -28.41 -24.17
C GLU A 133 2.37 -29.90 -24.58
N PRO A 134 1.79 -30.87 -23.84
CA PRO A 134 1.88 -32.29 -24.18
C PRO A 134 1.05 -32.70 -25.41
N ILE A 135 0.07 -31.89 -25.81
CA ILE A 135 -0.89 -32.24 -26.89
C ILE A 135 -0.32 -31.87 -28.27
N ASN A 136 0.57 -30.86 -28.34
CA ASN A 136 1.24 -30.48 -29.59
C ASN A 136 2.46 -31.35 -29.92
N SER A 137 3.10 -31.99 -28.94
CA SER A 137 4.24 -32.89 -29.18
C SER A 137 3.84 -34.31 -29.60
N GLY A 138 2.55 -34.64 -29.59
CA GLY A 138 2.02 -35.96 -29.96
C GLY A 138 1.60 -36.10 -31.43
N ASN A 139 1.53 -35.01 -32.19
CA ASN A 139 1.03 -35.01 -33.58
C ASN A 139 2.12 -34.85 -34.65
N GLU A 140 3.41 -34.91 -34.30
CA GLU A 140 4.52 -34.89 -35.28
C GLU A 140 5.09 -36.29 -35.61
N LEU A 141 4.45 -37.39 -35.19
CA LEU A 141 4.96 -38.75 -35.42
C LEU A 141 3.97 -39.76 -36.02
N LEU A 142 3.06 -39.33 -36.90
CA LEU A 142 2.31 -40.23 -37.80
C LEU A 142 2.16 -39.61 -39.19
#